data_AF-A0A2G8JFL4-F1
#
_entry.id   AF-A0A2G8JFL4-F1
#
_cell.length_a   1.000
_cell.length_b   1.000
_cell.length_c   1.000
_cell.angle_alpha   90.00
_cell.angle_beta   90.00
_cell.angle_gamma   90.00
#
_symmetry.space_group_name_H-M   'P 1'
#
loop_
_entity.id
_entity.type
_entity.pdbx_description
1 polymer ?
#
loop_
_entity_poly.entity_id
_entity_poly.type
_entity_poly.pdbx_seq_one_letter_code
_entity_poly.pdbx_strand_id
1 'polypeptide(L)' 'THEALSISKSNFESYLVVGLTEEFRSFIQLIEILLPDVYGGILANYDQNVE' A
#
# COMPACT_ATOMS: atom_id res chain seq x y z
N THR A 1 7.08 -23.19 13.88
CA THR A 1 5.92 -22.47 13.32
C THR A 1 5.75 -21.04 13.83
N HIS A 2 6.24 -20.66 15.02
CA HIS A 2 6.17 -19.26 15.49
C HIS A 2 7.32 -18.36 15.00
N GLU A 3 8.46 -18.93 14.64
CA GLU A 3 9.62 -18.19 14.14
C GLU A 3 9.33 -17.48 12.81
N ALA A 4 8.74 -18.19 11.84
CA ALA A 4 8.37 -17.60 10.55
C ALA A 4 7.41 -16.41 10.71
N LEU A 5 6.42 -16.50 11.60
CA LEU A 5 5.51 -15.39 11.89
C LEU A 5 6.24 -14.20 12.52
N SER A 6 7.17 -14.45 13.44
CA SER A 6 7.96 -13.40 14.08
C SER A 6 8.86 -12.68 13.07
N ILE A 7 9.49 -13.44 12.16
CA ILE A 7 10.30 -12.88 11.08
C ILE A 7 9.44 -12.03 10.15
N SER A 8 8.27 -12.53 9.72
CA SER A 8 7.36 -11.77 8.86
C SER A 8 6.89 -10.46 9.49
N LYS A 9 6.62 -10.45 10.80
CA LYS A 9 6.25 -9.23 11.53
C LYS A 9 7.40 -8.22 11.61
N SER A 10 8.62 -8.71 11.87
CA SER A 10 9.80 -7.83 11.90
C SER A 10 10.09 -7.24 10.52
N ASN A 11 9.93 -8.01 9.44
CA ASN A 11 10.10 -7.51 8.08
C ASN A 11 9.05 -6.43 7.73
N PHE A 12 7.87 -6.48 8.34
CA PHE A 12 6.80 -5.50 8.14
C PHE A 12 7.27 -4.06 8.40
N GLU A 13 8.16 -3.88 9.38
CA GLU A 13 8.74 -2.57 9.73
C GLU A 13 9.72 -2.04 8.68
N SER A 14 10.22 -2.91 7.80
CA SER A 14 11.16 -2.52 6.72
C SER A 14 10.45 -2.14 5.42
N TYR A 15 9.14 -2.39 5.29
CA TYR A 15 8.37 -1.95 4.13
C TYR A 15 7.92 -0.51 4.32
N LEU A 16 8.01 0.29 3.24
CA LEU A 16 7.54 1.68 3.25
C LEU A 16 6.02 1.77 3.54
N VAL A 17 5.25 0.89 2.92
CA VAL A 17 3.80 0.74 3.10
C VAL A 17 3.42 -0.71 2.83
N VAL A 18 2.48 -1.25 3.60
CA VAL A 18 1.78 -2.49 3.28
C VAL A 18 0.28 -2.22 3.31
N GLY A 19 -0.39 -2.42 2.17
CA GLY A 19 -1.84 -2.26 2.04
C GLY A 19 -2.61 -3.56 2.25
N LEU A 20 -3.91 -3.43 2.50
CA LEU A 20 -4.87 -4.53 2.45
C LEU A 20 -5.65 -4.46 1.13
N THR A 21 -5.97 -5.61 0.54
CA THR A 21 -6.68 -5.68 -0.75
C THR A 21 -8.10 -5.11 -0.65
N GLU A 22 -8.77 -5.35 0.47
CA GLU A 22 -10.13 -4.83 0.74
C GLU A 22 -10.15 -3.30 0.90
N GLU A 23 -9.00 -2.70 1.22
CA GLU A 23 -8.81 -1.25 1.38
C GLU A 23 -7.88 -0.68 0.31
N PHE A 24 -7.89 -1.27 -0.89
CA PHE A 24 -6.93 -0.93 -1.95
C PHE A 24 -6.98 0.55 -2.34
N ARG A 25 -8.16 1.18 -2.33
CA ARG A 25 -8.30 2.62 -2.57
C ARG A 25 -7.54 3.45 -1.54
N SER A 26 -7.65 3.11 -0.25
CA SER A 26 -6.93 3.79 0.84
C SER A 26 -5.43 3.63 0.69
N PHE A 27 -4.97 2.44 0.26
CA PHE A 27 -3.57 2.18 -0.04
C PHE A 27 -3.04 3.06 -1.18
N ILE A 28 -3.79 3.16 -2.29
CA ILE A 28 -3.42 4.01 -3.43
C ILE A 28 -3.31 5.47 -3.01
N GLN A 29 -4.28 5.97 -2.23
CA GLN A 29 -4.23 7.33 -1.70
C GLN A 29 -2.96 7.57 -0.86
N LEU A 30 -2.58 6.60 -0.02
CA LEU A 30 -1.40 6.71 0.82
C LEU A 30 -0.11 6.71 0.00
N ILE A 31 -0.02 5.86 -1.04
CA ILE A 31 1.18 5.77 -1.88
C ILE A 31 1.39 7.04 -2.72
N GLU A 32 0.31 7.68 -3.17
CA GLU A 32 0.37 8.95 -3.89
C GLU A 32 0.92 10.08 -3.02
N ILE A 33 0.57 10.10 -1.72
CA ILE A 33 1.09 11.09 -0.75
C ILE A 33 2.57 10.85 -0.47
N LEU A 34 2.98 9.58 -0.32
CA LEU A 34 4.35 9.23 0.06
C LEU A 34 5.33 9.31 -1.10
N LEU A 35 4.88 8.99 -2.32
CA LEU A 35 5.69 8.91 -3.53
C LEU A 35 5.01 9.62 -4.71
N PRO A 36 4.75 10.94 -4.59
CA PRO A 36 4.00 11.70 -5.59
C PRO A 36 4.68 11.76 -6.95
N ASP A 37 6.01 11.74 -7.00
CA ASP A 37 6.76 11.79 -8.26
C ASP A 37 6.61 10.51 -9.09
N VAL A 38 6.29 9.38 -8.44
CA VAL A 38 6.13 8.07 -9.09
C VAL A 38 4.66 7.77 -9.35
N TYR A 39 3.80 8.11 -8.39
CA TYR A 39 2.39 7.71 -8.39
C TYR A 39 1.42 8.90 -8.46
N GLY A 40 1.87 10.11 -8.75
CA GLY A 40 0.99 11.28 -8.86
C GLY A 40 -0.18 11.06 -9.84
N GLY A 41 -1.40 11.32 -9.37
CA GLY A 41 -2.62 11.16 -10.15
C GLY A 41 -3.18 9.73 -10.21
N ILE A 42 -2.57 8.76 -9.54
CA ILE A 42 -3.03 7.37 -9.56
C ILE A 42 -4.39 7.19 -8.87
N LEU A 43 -4.67 7.94 -7.81
CA LEU A 43 -5.97 7.85 -7.12
C LEU A 43 -7.10 8.32 -8.02
N ALA A 44 -6.89 9.44 -8.72
CA ALA A 44 -7.85 9.94 -9.68
C ALA A 44 -8.07 8.96 -10.84
N ASN A 45 -7.00 8.29 -11.32
CA ASN A 45 -7.11 7.26 -12.34
C ASN A 45 -7.89 6.04 -11.82
N TYR A 46 -7.60 5.58 -10.61
CA TYR A 46 -8.31 4.45 -9.99
C TYR A 46 -9.81 4.73 -9.84
N ASP A 47 -10.18 5.90 -9.30
CA ASP A 47 -11.58 6.29 -9.11
C ASP A 47 -12.36 6.40 -10.43
N GLN A 48 -11.68 6.64 -11.56
CA GLN A 48 -12.31 6.68 -12.88
C GLN A 48 -12.54 5.30 -13.51
N ASN A 49 -11.80 4.27 -13.08
CA ASN A 49 -11.81 2.94 -13.72
C ASN A 49 -12.48 1.86 -12.86
N VAL A 50 -12.85 2.20 -11.63
CA VAL A 50 -13.57 1.32 -10.72
C VAL A 50 -15.03 1.77 -10.69
N GLU A 51 -15.78 1.34 -11.71
CA GLU A 51 -17.25 1.25 -11.68
C GLU A 51 -17.70 0.03 -10.86
#